data_AF-A0A1Y0H314-F1
#
_entry.id   AF-A0A1Y0H314-F1
#
_cell.length_a   1.000
_cell.length_b   1.000
_cell.length_c   1.000
_cell.angle_alpha   90.00
_cell.angle_beta   90.00
_cell.angle_gamma   90.00
#
_symmetry.space_group_name_H-M   'P 1'
#
loop_
_entity.id
_entity.type
_entity.pdbx_description
1 polymer ?
#
loop_
_entity_poly.entity_id
_entity_poly.type
_entity_poly.pdbx_seq_one_letter_code
_entity_poly.pdbx_strand_id
1 'polypeptide(L)'
;MMKKILLMVAAVSAIAVAEAPQEAVTLRMNLEKGQAYASKVNVQVDFSGQTINVTSKSITTVKSAENGVFVLESAQSEMMIDMGGGQTMEQPDSTLTITQNAMGKILKVEGDMVTEEASRLMNAFNFFYPEKAVKAGDKWETTIAADKDLGTRELTIKYEMVEIKDWKGKKVAVLKVDHTESGEMPISVSGTVAVEIKTGMPMMMDLAFKNMPQMGMTFDGTWKTEAIL
;
A
#
# COMPACT_ATOMS: atom_id res chain seq x y z
N MET A 1 -14.63 -24.82 74.25
CA MET A 1 -13.72 -24.46 73.14
C MET A 1 -13.79 -25.54 72.08
N MET A 2 -14.30 -25.26 70.89
CA MET A 2 -13.83 -25.83 69.61
C MET A 2 -14.58 -25.15 68.46
N LYS A 3 -13.82 -24.82 67.42
CA LYS A 3 -14.05 -23.75 66.44
C LYS A 3 -15.07 -24.16 65.36
N LYS A 4 -16.01 -23.26 65.05
CA LYS A 4 -16.82 -23.31 63.83
C LYS A 4 -15.93 -22.98 62.63
N ILE A 5 -15.78 -23.90 61.68
CA ILE A 5 -15.11 -23.66 60.41
C ILE A 5 -16.21 -23.29 59.39
N LEU A 6 -16.18 -22.03 58.94
CA LEU A 6 -17.01 -21.53 57.84
C LEU A 6 -16.32 -21.94 56.52
N LEU A 7 -16.98 -22.76 55.69
CA LEU A 7 -16.59 -22.93 54.29
C LEU A 7 -17.15 -21.75 53.49
N MET A 8 -16.27 -20.84 53.05
CA MET A 8 -16.58 -19.85 52.01
C MET A 8 -16.34 -20.51 50.64
N VAL A 9 -17.40 -20.79 49.91
CA VAL A 9 -17.33 -21.15 48.49
C VAL A 9 -17.22 -19.85 47.70
N ALA A 10 -16.02 -19.53 47.22
CA ALA A 10 -15.81 -18.41 46.29
C ALA A 10 -16.25 -18.85 44.89
N ALA A 11 -17.42 -18.37 44.45
CA ALA A 11 -17.87 -18.48 43.07
C ALA A 11 -17.01 -17.57 42.19
N VAL A 12 -16.07 -18.15 41.44
CA VAL A 12 -15.34 -17.45 40.38
C VAL A 12 -16.27 -17.31 39.18
N SER A 13 -16.96 -16.18 39.08
CA SER A 13 -17.75 -15.83 37.91
C SER A 13 -16.81 -15.56 36.74
N ALA A 14 -16.78 -16.47 35.76
CA ALA A 14 -16.10 -16.25 34.49
C ALA A 14 -16.83 -15.14 33.73
N ILE A 15 -16.23 -13.94 33.68
CA ILE A 15 -16.70 -12.86 32.80
C ILE A 15 -16.32 -13.28 31.38
N ALA A 16 -17.29 -13.81 30.64
CA ALA A 16 -17.16 -13.93 29.19
C ALA A 16 -17.07 -12.52 28.63
N VAL A 17 -15.87 -12.12 28.19
CA VAL A 17 -15.70 -10.91 27.39
C VAL A 17 -16.40 -11.18 26.07
N ALA A 18 -17.61 -10.65 25.91
CA ALA A 18 -18.26 -10.62 24.61
C ALA A 18 -17.41 -9.72 23.71
N GLU A 19 -16.67 -10.30 22.77
CA GLU A 19 -16.07 -9.55 21.67
C GLU A 19 -17.22 -8.84 20.95
N ALA A 20 -17.26 -7.51 21.06
CA ALA A 20 -18.15 -6.73 20.21
C ALA A 20 -17.86 -7.12 18.75
N PRO A 21 -18.88 -7.38 17.92
CA PRO A 21 -18.67 -7.76 16.53
C PRO A 21 -17.84 -6.68 15.85
N GLN A 22 -16.58 -7.02 15.54
CA GLN A 22 -15.67 -6.11 14.85
C GLN A 22 -16.24 -5.81 13.45
N GLU A 23 -16.36 -4.52 13.14
CA GLU A 23 -16.92 -4.02 11.88
C GLU A 23 -16.13 -4.56 10.69
N ALA A 24 -16.77 -5.38 9.85
CA ALA A 24 -16.21 -5.86 8.61
C ALA A 24 -16.45 -4.84 7.49
N VAL A 25 -15.43 -4.57 6.68
CA VAL A 25 -15.47 -3.60 5.59
C VAL A 25 -15.07 -4.25 4.28
N THR A 26 -15.69 -3.81 3.19
CA THR A 26 -15.27 -4.18 1.84
C THR A 26 -14.26 -3.14 1.34
N LEU A 27 -13.03 -3.57 1.09
CA LEU A 27 -12.02 -2.74 0.46
C LEU A 27 -12.03 -3.03 -1.04
N ARG A 28 -12.26 -2.00 -1.86
CA ARG A 28 -12.21 -2.06 -3.33
C ARG A 28 -12.13 -0.64 -3.87
N MET A 29 -11.61 -0.46 -5.08
CA MET A 29 -11.72 0.84 -5.73
C MET A 29 -13.18 1.19 -5.99
N ASN A 30 -13.55 2.39 -5.56
CA ASN A 30 -14.87 2.98 -5.75
C ASN A 30 -14.69 4.46 -6.04
N LEU A 31 -14.26 4.74 -7.27
CA LEU A 31 -13.90 6.08 -7.73
C LEU A 31 -14.90 6.61 -8.75
N GLU A 32 -14.97 7.92 -8.85
CA GLU A 32 -15.79 8.63 -9.82
C GLU A 32 -14.91 9.44 -10.75
N LYS A 33 -15.33 9.56 -12.01
CA LYS A 33 -14.65 10.40 -13.00
C LYS A 33 -14.51 11.84 -12.47
N GLY A 34 -13.31 12.40 -12.63
CA GLY A 34 -12.97 13.76 -12.20
C GLY A 34 -12.51 13.87 -10.74
N GLN A 35 -12.60 12.80 -9.95
CA GLN A 35 -11.96 12.78 -8.62
C GLN A 35 -10.45 12.90 -8.76
N ALA A 36 -9.83 13.63 -7.84
CA ALA A 36 -8.40 13.85 -7.78
C ALA A 36 -7.87 13.61 -6.37
N TYR A 37 -6.65 13.06 -6.29
CA TYR A 37 -5.96 12.73 -5.04
C TYR A 37 -4.55 13.27 -5.11
N ALA A 38 -4.23 14.23 -4.24
CA ALA A 38 -2.89 14.76 -4.09
C ALA A 38 -2.12 14.00 -3.00
N SER A 39 -0.85 13.68 -3.25
CA SER A 39 0.02 13.01 -2.29
C SER A 39 1.44 13.58 -2.30
N LYS A 40 2.13 13.46 -1.16
CA LYS A 40 3.58 13.61 -1.07
C LYS A 40 4.20 12.23 -1.01
N VAL A 41 5.29 12.06 -1.73
CA VAL A 41 6.10 10.84 -1.73
C VAL A 41 7.48 11.18 -1.19
N ASN A 42 7.99 10.35 -0.30
CA ASN A 42 9.37 10.36 0.19
C ASN A 42 9.93 8.94 0.08
N VAL A 43 10.99 8.77 -0.70
CA VAL A 43 11.70 7.50 -0.84
C VAL A 43 13.11 7.71 -0.31
N GLN A 44 13.56 6.81 0.55
CA GLN A 44 14.94 6.77 1.02
C GLN A 44 15.58 5.50 0.51
N VAL A 45 16.73 5.64 -0.13
CA VAL A 45 17.49 4.53 -0.72
C VAL A 45 18.86 4.51 -0.07
N ASP A 46 19.28 3.34 0.40
CA ASP A 46 20.63 3.14 0.87
C ASP A 46 21.52 2.64 -0.27
N PHE A 47 22.52 3.45 -0.63
CA PHE A 47 23.46 3.14 -1.71
C PHE A 47 24.89 3.42 -1.27
N SER A 48 25.74 2.38 -1.27
CA SER A 48 27.17 2.49 -0.94
C SER A 48 27.46 3.18 0.41
N GLY A 49 26.59 2.99 1.39
CA GLY A 49 26.70 3.62 2.72
C GLY A 49 26.25 5.10 2.78
N GLN A 50 25.67 5.62 1.70
CA GLN A 50 25.01 6.92 1.64
C GLN A 50 23.50 6.72 1.51
N THR A 51 22.73 7.58 2.16
CA THR A 51 21.27 7.62 2.02
C THR A 51 20.91 8.67 0.97
N ILE A 52 20.28 8.23 -0.11
CA ILE A 52 19.71 9.08 -1.15
C ILE A 52 18.24 9.32 -0.81
N ASN A 53 17.82 10.58 -0.76
CA ASN A 53 16.43 10.95 -0.51
C ASN A 53 15.76 11.45 -1.79
N VAL A 54 14.65 10.85 -2.17
CA VAL A 54 13.81 11.31 -3.27
C VAL A 54 12.50 11.82 -2.69
N THR A 55 12.14 13.05 -3.02
CA THR A 55 10.83 13.62 -2.68
C THR A 55 10.09 14.01 -3.94
N SER A 56 8.77 13.92 -3.93
CA SER A 56 7.93 14.44 -5.02
C SER A 56 6.51 14.73 -4.53
N LYS A 57 5.76 15.48 -5.33
CA LYS A 57 4.30 15.57 -5.24
C LYS A 57 3.69 14.80 -6.40
N SER A 58 2.57 14.12 -6.14
CA SER A 58 1.78 13.47 -7.17
C SER A 58 0.33 13.91 -7.06
N ILE A 59 -0.32 14.11 -8.21
CA ILE A 59 -1.76 14.29 -8.34
C ILE A 59 -2.28 13.18 -9.24
N THR A 60 -3.09 12.29 -8.67
CA THR A 60 -3.79 11.25 -9.42
C THR A 60 -5.20 11.70 -9.73
N THR A 61 -5.59 11.74 -11.01
CA THR A 61 -6.92 12.13 -11.49
C THR A 61 -7.61 10.95 -12.17
N VAL A 62 -8.87 10.72 -11.83
CA VAL A 62 -9.71 9.66 -12.45
C VAL A 62 -10.26 10.17 -13.77
N LYS A 63 -9.72 9.69 -14.89
CA LYS A 63 -10.15 10.08 -16.25
C LYS A 63 -11.41 9.34 -16.69
N SER A 64 -11.57 8.09 -16.27
CA SER A 64 -12.79 7.31 -16.45
C SER A 64 -12.96 6.28 -15.33
N ALA A 65 -14.22 5.90 -15.10
CA ALA A 65 -14.65 4.89 -14.13
C ALA A 65 -15.89 4.20 -14.72
N GLU A 66 -15.68 3.12 -15.48
CA GLU A 66 -16.74 2.45 -16.23
C GLU A 66 -16.64 0.94 -16.02
N ASN A 67 -17.76 0.29 -15.65
CA ASN A 67 -17.84 -1.16 -15.48
C ASN A 67 -16.76 -1.76 -14.55
N GLY A 68 -16.35 -1.03 -13.50
CA GLY A 68 -15.30 -1.46 -12.57
C GLY A 68 -13.88 -1.39 -13.14
N VAL A 69 -13.69 -0.71 -14.26
CA VAL A 69 -12.39 -0.34 -14.83
C VAL A 69 -12.18 1.15 -14.63
N PHE A 70 -10.98 1.51 -14.18
CA PHE A 70 -10.57 2.86 -13.85
C PHE A 70 -9.38 3.24 -14.70
N VAL A 71 -9.41 4.44 -15.29
CA VAL A 71 -8.26 5.06 -15.94
C VAL A 71 -7.79 6.20 -15.05
N LEU A 72 -6.58 6.07 -14.51
CA LEU A 72 -5.96 7.00 -13.58
C LEU A 72 -4.79 7.68 -14.26
N GLU A 73 -4.80 9.01 -14.33
CA GLU A 73 -3.63 9.79 -14.74
C GLU A 73 -2.91 10.29 -13.48
N SER A 74 -1.66 9.93 -13.30
CA SER A 74 -0.80 10.45 -12.23
C SER A 74 0.20 11.43 -12.83
N ALA A 75 0.05 12.70 -12.47
CA ALA A 75 1.04 13.73 -12.75
C ALA A 75 1.97 13.86 -11.53
N GLN A 76 3.28 13.75 -11.76
CA GLN A 76 4.30 13.91 -10.74
C GLN A 76 5.07 15.21 -10.99
N SER A 77 5.26 15.98 -9.92
CA SER A 77 5.96 17.26 -9.96
C SER A 77 6.82 17.47 -8.72
N GLU A 78 7.65 18.52 -8.78
CA GLU A 78 8.55 18.88 -7.68
C GLU A 78 9.43 17.70 -7.22
N MET A 79 9.84 16.86 -8.18
CA MET A 79 10.72 15.73 -7.85
C MET A 79 12.13 16.26 -7.58
N MET A 80 12.62 15.98 -6.38
CA MET A 80 13.97 16.34 -5.93
C MET A 80 14.70 15.09 -5.46
N ILE A 81 15.91 14.89 -5.97
CA ILE A 81 16.84 13.85 -5.53
C ILE A 81 17.96 14.53 -4.74
N ASP A 82 18.09 14.20 -3.47
CA ASP A 82 19.22 14.56 -2.62
C ASP A 82 20.18 13.37 -2.55
N MET A 83 21.35 13.53 -3.14
CA MET A 83 22.40 12.48 -3.21
C MET A 83 23.26 12.44 -1.93
N GLY A 84 22.95 13.28 -0.93
CA GLY A 84 23.78 13.49 0.24
C GLY A 84 24.89 14.51 -0.01
N GLY A 85 25.49 15.02 1.08
CA GLY A 85 26.58 16.00 0.99
C GLY A 85 26.16 17.38 0.45
N GLY A 86 24.87 17.70 0.45
CA GLY A 86 24.32 18.99 0.01
C GLY A 86 24.10 19.10 -1.50
N GLN A 87 24.18 18.00 -2.25
CA GLN A 87 23.88 17.98 -3.68
C GLN A 87 22.43 17.58 -3.92
N THR A 88 21.64 18.49 -4.49
CA THR A 88 20.27 18.23 -4.91
C THR A 88 20.12 18.36 -6.43
N MET A 89 19.25 17.53 -7.00
CA MET A 89 18.92 17.52 -8.42
C MET A 89 17.40 17.56 -8.59
N GLU A 90 16.90 18.58 -9.30
CA GLU A 90 15.51 18.62 -9.74
C GLU A 90 15.33 17.73 -10.98
N GLN A 91 14.22 17.00 -11.02
CA GLN A 91 13.82 16.21 -12.18
C GLN A 91 12.64 16.87 -12.88
N PRO A 92 12.51 16.71 -14.22
CA PRO A 92 11.37 17.23 -14.94
C PRO A 92 10.06 16.60 -14.46
N ASP A 93 8.97 17.36 -14.57
CA ASP A 93 7.63 16.84 -14.35
C ASP A 93 7.36 15.66 -15.30
N SER A 94 6.59 14.69 -14.83
CA SER A 94 6.23 13.51 -15.62
C SER A 94 4.76 13.16 -15.44
N THR A 95 4.20 12.44 -16.41
CA THR A 95 2.84 11.94 -16.33
C THR A 95 2.79 10.50 -16.80
N LEU A 96 1.98 9.70 -16.12
CA LEU A 96 1.67 8.32 -16.51
C LEU A 96 0.16 8.08 -16.38
N THR A 97 -0.36 7.20 -17.23
CA THR A 97 -1.73 6.73 -17.20
C THR A 97 -1.76 5.24 -16.90
N ILE A 98 -2.54 4.86 -15.89
CA ILE A 98 -2.76 3.47 -15.47
C ILE A 98 -4.21 3.12 -15.73
N THR A 99 -4.44 2.04 -16.45
CA THR A 99 -5.76 1.40 -16.49
C THR A 99 -5.74 0.21 -15.55
N GLN A 100 -6.68 0.13 -14.62
CA GLN A 100 -6.79 -0.97 -13.67
C GLN A 100 -8.24 -1.32 -13.33
N ASN A 101 -8.47 -2.55 -12.85
CA ASN A 101 -9.79 -2.97 -12.40
C ASN A 101 -10.05 -2.61 -10.92
N ALA A 102 -11.27 -2.85 -10.45
CA ALA A 102 -11.68 -2.55 -9.08
C ALA A 102 -10.91 -3.29 -7.97
N MET A 103 -10.20 -4.36 -8.34
CA MET A 103 -9.35 -5.18 -7.47
C MET A 103 -7.88 -4.75 -7.52
N GLY A 104 -7.59 -3.63 -8.19
CA GLY A 104 -6.25 -3.07 -8.30
C GLY A 104 -5.40 -3.73 -9.37
N LYS A 105 -5.89 -4.75 -10.10
CA LYS A 105 -5.09 -5.36 -11.18
C LYS A 105 -4.86 -4.34 -12.28
N ILE A 106 -3.59 -4.02 -12.53
CA ILE A 106 -3.14 -3.21 -13.65
C ILE A 106 -3.42 -3.97 -14.95
N LEU A 107 -4.11 -3.31 -15.87
CA LEU A 107 -4.46 -3.83 -17.20
C LEU A 107 -3.61 -3.18 -18.30
N LYS A 108 -3.16 -1.94 -18.07
CA LYS A 108 -2.35 -1.17 -19.03
C LYS A 108 -1.62 -0.04 -18.32
N VAL A 109 -0.41 0.26 -18.79
CA VAL A 109 0.35 1.45 -18.39
C VAL A 109 0.77 2.20 -19.66
N GLU A 110 0.60 3.52 -19.65
CA GLU A 110 0.94 4.42 -20.75
C GLU A 110 1.66 5.65 -20.21
N GLY A 111 2.63 6.19 -20.95
CA GLY A 111 3.36 7.39 -20.58
C GLY A 111 4.82 7.38 -21.01
N ASP A 112 5.51 8.47 -20.75
CA ASP A 112 6.84 8.75 -21.29
C ASP A 112 7.96 7.88 -20.67
N MET A 113 7.69 7.26 -19.52
CA MET A 113 8.67 6.47 -18.74
C MET A 113 8.26 5.01 -18.55
N VAL A 114 7.38 4.48 -19.40
CA VAL A 114 6.94 3.08 -19.29
C VAL A 114 8.02 2.15 -19.83
N THR A 115 8.73 1.49 -18.91
CA THR A 115 9.66 0.40 -19.18
C THR A 115 9.16 -0.90 -18.50
N GLU A 116 9.77 -2.03 -18.85
CA GLU A 116 9.51 -3.31 -18.17
C GLU A 116 9.83 -3.20 -16.67
N GLU A 117 10.96 -2.59 -16.33
CA GLU A 117 11.36 -2.33 -14.94
C GLU A 117 10.35 -1.43 -14.22
N ALA A 118 9.90 -0.34 -14.86
CA ALA A 118 8.89 0.55 -14.28
C ALA A 118 7.57 -0.19 -14.03
N SER A 119 7.14 -1.04 -14.96
CA SER A 119 5.90 -1.83 -14.83
C SER A 119 6.01 -2.86 -13.71
N ARG A 120 7.17 -3.52 -13.56
CA ARG A 120 7.49 -4.41 -12.44
C ARG A 120 7.43 -3.68 -11.10
N LEU A 121 8.06 -2.50 -11.01
CA LEU A 121 8.02 -1.65 -9.80
C LEU A 121 6.59 -1.22 -9.46
N MET A 122 5.83 -0.77 -10.44
CA MET A 122 4.42 -0.39 -10.24
C MET A 122 3.63 -1.55 -9.68
N ASN A 123 3.81 -2.76 -10.20
CA ASN A 123 3.13 -3.95 -9.70
C ASN A 123 3.52 -4.29 -8.25
N ALA A 124 4.80 -4.13 -7.87
CA ALA A 124 5.30 -4.42 -6.53
C ALA A 124 4.74 -3.47 -5.45
N PHE A 125 4.50 -2.20 -5.79
CA PHE A 125 3.96 -1.18 -4.87
C PHE A 125 2.45 -0.96 -5.00
N ASN A 126 1.81 -1.57 -6.00
CA ASN A 126 0.38 -1.48 -6.19
C ASN A 126 -0.38 -2.20 -5.06
N PHE A 127 -1.53 -1.66 -4.67
CA PHE A 127 -2.39 -2.26 -3.67
C PHE A 127 -3.42 -3.17 -4.32
N PHE A 128 -3.44 -4.45 -3.92
CA PHE A 128 -4.42 -5.43 -4.38
C PHE A 128 -5.45 -5.66 -3.29
N TYR A 129 -6.72 -5.60 -3.68
CA TYR A 129 -7.82 -5.60 -2.72
C TYR A 129 -8.24 -7.03 -2.36
N PRO A 130 -8.70 -7.29 -1.12
CA PRO A 130 -9.28 -8.58 -0.74
C PRO A 130 -10.60 -8.84 -1.48
N GLU A 131 -10.83 -10.08 -1.90
CA GLU A 131 -12.09 -10.48 -2.55
C GLU A 131 -13.30 -10.42 -1.61
N LYS A 132 -13.06 -10.54 -0.31
CA LYS A 132 -14.09 -10.62 0.74
C LYS A 132 -13.98 -9.41 1.66
N ALA A 133 -15.08 -9.10 2.34
CA ALA A 133 -15.04 -8.15 3.44
C ALA A 133 -14.10 -8.66 4.54
N VAL A 134 -13.34 -7.73 5.11
CA VAL A 134 -12.31 -8.00 6.12
C VAL A 134 -12.57 -7.15 7.37
N LYS A 135 -12.18 -7.66 8.53
CA LYS A 135 -12.22 -6.94 9.82
C LYS A 135 -10.86 -7.00 10.50
N ALA A 136 -10.67 -6.20 11.55
CA ALA A 136 -9.45 -6.22 12.34
C ALA A 136 -9.08 -7.64 12.81
N GLY A 137 -7.81 -8.00 12.74
CA GLY A 137 -7.29 -9.34 13.02
C GLY A 137 -7.34 -10.33 11.85
N ASP A 138 -8.12 -10.06 10.79
CA ASP A 138 -8.16 -10.95 9.63
C ASP A 138 -6.80 -10.97 8.92
N LYS A 139 -6.41 -12.16 8.48
CA LYS A 139 -5.20 -12.40 7.68
C LYS A 139 -5.58 -13.15 6.43
N TRP A 140 -5.01 -12.74 5.31
CA TRP A 140 -5.21 -13.42 4.03
C TRP A 140 -3.97 -13.31 3.17
N GLU A 141 -3.92 -14.14 2.15
CA GLU A 141 -2.88 -14.17 1.15
C GLU A 141 -3.52 -14.03 -0.23
N THR A 142 -2.89 -13.24 -1.09
CA THR A 142 -3.28 -13.03 -2.48
C THR A 142 -2.08 -13.33 -3.36
N THR A 143 -2.26 -14.14 -4.40
CA THR A 143 -1.26 -14.36 -5.44
C THR A 143 -1.70 -13.69 -6.72
N ILE A 144 -0.85 -12.83 -7.27
CA ILE A 144 -1.03 -12.18 -8.56
C ILE A 144 -0.15 -12.92 -9.57
N ALA A 145 -0.77 -13.49 -10.60
CA ALA A 145 -0.05 -14.19 -11.65
C ALA A 145 0.87 -13.24 -12.43
N ALA A 146 1.97 -13.78 -12.94
CA ALA A 146 2.86 -13.06 -13.86
C ALA A 146 2.10 -12.58 -15.10
N ASP A 147 2.47 -11.40 -15.60
CA ASP A 147 1.94 -10.83 -16.84
C ASP A 147 3.09 -10.54 -17.79
N LYS A 148 3.16 -11.31 -18.88
CA LYS A 148 4.24 -11.21 -19.86
C LYS A 148 4.17 -9.92 -20.68
N ASP A 149 2.98 -9.38 -20.89
CA ASP A 149 2.79 -8.18 -21.70
C ASP A 149 3.19 -6.94 -20.90
N LEU A 150 3.00 -6.99 -19.57
CA LEU A 150 3.47 -5.95 -18.64
C LEU A 150 4.88 -6.21 -18.09
N GLY A 151 5.49 -7.36 -18.36
CA GLY A 151 6.79 -7.75 -17.81
C GLY A 151 6.81 -7.97 -16.30
N THR A 152 5.67 -8.29 -15.70
CA THR A 152 5.56 -8.50 -14.25
C THR A 152 5.76 -9.97 -13.89
N ARG A 153 6.36 -10.19 -12.72
CA ARG A 153 6.52 -11.54 -12.16
C ARG A 153 5.32 -11.89 -11.29
N GLU A 154 5.18 -13.18 -11.00
CA GLU A 154 4.21 -13.61 -10.00
C GLU A 154 4.57 -12.97 -8.65
N LEU A 155 3.56 -12.46 -7.95
CA LEU A 155 3.68 -11.71 -6.71
C LEU A 155 2.78 -12.36 -5.66
N THR A 156 3.36 -12.75 -4.52
CA THR A 156 2.60 -13.21 -3.35
C THR A 156 2.52 -12.09 -2.34
N ILE A 157 1.32 -11.84 -1.83
CA ILE A 157 1.07 -10.77 -0.87
C ILE A 157 0.33 -11.32 0.34
N LYS A 158 0.89 -11.12 1.52
CA LYS A 158 0.26 -11.42 2.80
C LYS A 158 -0.23 -10.12 3.43
N TYR A 159 -1.47 -10.15 3.90
CA TYR A 159 -2.13 -9.04 4.54
C TYR A 159 -2.54 -9.41 5.97
N GLU A 160 -2.52 -8.41 6.85
CA GLU A 160 -3.20 -8.44 8.15
C GLU A 160 -3.95 -7.12 8.29
N MET A 161 -5.28 -7.17 8.44
CA MET A 161 -6.05 -5.98 8.79
C MET A 161 -5.85 -5.68 10.28
N VAL A 162 -5.29 -4.53 10.60
CA VAL A 162 -4.92 -4.16 11.96
C VAL A 162 -6.07 -3.48 12.70
N GLU A 163 -6.61 -2.42 12.10
CA GLU A 163 -7.64 -1.58 12.72
C GLU A 163 -8.42 -0.79 11.66
N ILE A 164 -9.53 -0.19 12.08
CA ILE A 164 -10.19 0.91 11.38
C ILE A 164 -10.02 2.15 12.26
N LYS A 165 -9.62 3.27 11.65
CA LYS A 165 -9.49 4.55 12.35
C LYS A 165 -9.94 5.73 11.52
N ASP A 166 -10.21 6.85 12.18
CA ASP A 166 -10.35 8.13 11.54
C ASP A 166 -8.96 8.74 11.26
N TRP A 167 -8.76 9.20 10.04
CA TRP A 167 -7.57 9.89 9.60
C TRP A 167 -7.96 11.08 8.73
N LYS A 168 -7.64 12.30 9.18
CA LYS A 168 -8.02 13.56 8.51
C LYS A 168 -9.50 13.62 8.08
N GLY A 169 -10.39 13.13 8.94
CA GLY A 169 -11.84 13.10 8.67
C GLY A 169 -12.31 11.99 7.71
N LYS A 170 -11.44 11.06 7.35
CA LYS A 170 -11.75 9.89 6.53
C LYS A 170 -11.60 8.62 7.38
N LYS A 171 -12.55 7.68 7.23
CA LYS A 171 -12.38 6.34 7.78
C LYS A 171 -11.41 5.54 6.92
N VAL A 172 -10.33 5.06 7.53
CA VAL A 172 -9.31 4.24 6.87
C VAL A 172 -9.18 2.88 7.53
N ALA A 173 -9.00 1.83 6.73
CA ALA A 173 -8.54 0.53 7.19
C ALA A 173 -7.01 0.51 7.15
N VAL A 174 -6.37 0.12 8.25
CA VAL A 174 -4.91 -0.01 8.34
C VAL A 174 -4.54 -1.46 8.15
N LEU A 175 -3.65 -1.74 7.20
CA LEU A 175 -3.20 -3.07 6.85
C LEU A 175 -1.69 -3.15 7.03
N LYS A 176 -1.21 -4.27 7.59
CA LYS A 176 0.18 -4.71 7.35
C LYS A 176 0.23 -5.47 6.04
N VAL A 177 1.30 -5.27 5.29
CA VAL A 177 1.55 -5.93 4.01
C VAL A 177 2.93 -6.57 4.02
N ASP A 178 3.05 -7.72 3.37
CA ASP A 178 4.32 -8.40 3.07
C ASP A 178 4.20 -9.00 1.66
N HIS A 179 4.89 -8.37 0.73
CA HIS A 179 4.92 -8.64 -0.71
C HIS A 179 6.23 -9.33 -1.04
N THR A 180 6.19 -10.39 -1.84
CA THR A 180 7.40 -11.02 -2.38
C THR A 180 7.14 -11.49 -3.80
N GLU A 181 7.94 -11.01 -4.74
CA GLU A 181 7.95 -11.52 -6.11
C GLU A 181 8.60 -12.92 -6.20
N SER A 182 8.29 -13.63 -7.27
CA SER A 182 8.98 -14.86 -7.66
C SER A 182 10.31 -14.58 -8.39
N GLY A 183 11.15 -15.62 -8.48
CA GLY A 183 12.39 -15.63 -9.27
C GLY A 183 13.64 -15.21 -8.49
N GLU A 184 14.75 -15.05 -9.22
CA GLU A 184 16.03 -14.61 -8.64
C GLU A 184 15.99 -13.11 -8.31
N MET A 185 16.57 -12.76 -7.15
CA MET A 185 16.54 -11.41 -6.55
C MET A 185 15.13 -10.81 -6.56
N PRO A 186 14.20 -11.41 -5.82
CA PRO A 186 12.82 -10.95 -5.79
C PRO A 186 12.74 -9.58 -5.14
N ILE A 187 11.89 -8.70 -5.69
CA ILE A 187 11.49 -7.50 -4.97
C ILE A 187 10.65 -7.97 -3.79
N SER A 188 11.00 -7.49 -2.59
CA SER A 188 10.16 -7.64 -1.40
C SER A 188 9.74 -6.28 -0.89
N VAL A 189 8.49 -6.12 -0.51
CA VAL A 189 7.95 -4.88 0.08
C VAL A 189 7.19 -5.26 1.35
N SER A 190 7.47 -4.61 2.47
CA SER A 190 6.76 -4.87 3.72
C SER A 190 6.50 -3.59 4.49
N GLY A 191 5.40 -3.52 5.21
CA GLY A 191 5.10 -2.33 6.01
C GLY A 191 3.62 -2.14 6.23
N THR A 192 3.19 -0.88 6.28
CA THR A 192 1.80 -0.51 6.57
C THR A 192 1.20 0.33 5.45
N VAL A 193 -0.04 0.02 5.08
CA VAL A 193 -0.87 0.81 4.17
C VAL A 193 -2.16 1.19 4.89
N ALA A 194 -2.58 2.45 4.80
CA ALA A 194 -3.90 2.88 5.25
C ALA A 194 -4.77 3.23 4.04
N VAL A 195 -5.90 2.54 3.88
CA VAL A 195 -6.79 2.64 2.73
C VAL A 195 -8.10 3.31 3.14
N GLU A 196 -8.51 4.38 2.45
CA GLU A 196 -9.83 5.00 2.67
C GLU A 196 -10.94 4.02 2.31
N ILE A 197 -11.79 3.67 3.28
CA ILE A 197 -12.84 2.65 3.10
C ILE A 197 -13.85 3.06 2.03
N LYS A 198 -14.14 4.35 1.91
CA LYS A 198 -15.15 4.88 0.97
C LYS A 198 -14.74 4.71 -0.50
N THR A 199 -13.47 4.97 -0.81
CA THR A 199 -12.94 5.11 -2.17
C THR A 199 -12.03 3.95 -2.57
N GLY A 200 -11.47 3.24 -1.58
CA GLY A 200 -10.42 2.26 -1.76
C GLY A 200 -9.04 2.87 -1.99
N MET A 201 -8.86 4.19 -1.97
CA MET A 201 -7.54 4.78 -2.23
C MET A 201 -6.59 4.59 -1.05
N PRO A 202 -5.32 4.18 -1.30
CA PRO A 202 -4.27 4.29 -0.30
C PRO A 202 -4.04 5.75 0.07
N MET A 203 -4.25 6.09 1.34
CA MET A 203 -4.08 7.44 1.88
C MET A 203 -2.72 7.61 2.56
N MET A 204 -2.16 6.51 3.07
CA MET A 204 -0.82 6.47 3.64
C MET A 204 -0.14 5.16 3.30
N MET A 205 1.17 5.24 3.08
CA MET A 205 2.05 4.09 2.97
C MET A 205 3.31 4.38 3.77
N ASP A 206 3.76 3.41 4.56
CA ASP A 206 5.08 3.38 5.20
C ASP A 206 5.65 1.98 4.99
N LEU A 207 6.47 1.85 3.95
CA LEU A 207 6.93 0.59 3.40
C LEU A 207 8.46 0.54 3.42
N ALA A 208 9.02 -0.61 3.73
CA ALA A 208 10.40 -0.97 3.44
C ALA A 208 10.42 -1.86 2.21
N PHE A 209 11.43 -1.71 1.36
CA PHE A 209 11.63 -2.55 0.18
C PHE A 209 13.06 -3.07 0.08
N LYS A 210 13.21 -4.18 -0.63
CA LYS A 210 14.51 -4.75 -0.98
C LYS A 210 14.58 -5.15 -2.44
N ASN A 211 15.80 -5.18 -2.96
CA ASN A 211 16.13 -5.60 -4.32
C ASN A 211 15.38 -4.83 -5.42
N MET A 212 15.07 -3.55 -5.21
CA MET A 212 14.41 -2.70 -6.20
C MET A 212 15.34 -2.51 -7.41
N PRO A 213 15.00 -3.02 -8.62
CA PRO A 213 15.85 -2.85 -9.79
C PRO A 213 15.76 -1.41 -10.31
N GLN A 214 16.91 -0.78 -10.53
CA GLN A 214 16.98 0.52 -11.20
C GLN A 214 18.37 0.71 -11.84
N MET A 215 18.43 1.14 -13.10
CA MET A 215 19.68 1.40 -13.83
C MET A 215 20.68 0.21 -13.79
N GLY A 216 20.18 -1.02 -13.84
CA GLY A 216 21.00 -2.24 -13.79
C GLY A 216 21.59 -2.58 -12.41
N MET A 217 21.19 -1.86 -11.35
CA MET A 217 21.55 -2.14 -9.96
C MET A 217 20.30 -2.49 -9.14
N THR A 218 20.50 -2.95 -7.91
CA THR A 218 19.43 -3.21 -6.94
C THR A 218 19.57 -2.33 -5.71
N PHE A 219 18.44 -1.84 -5.23
CA PHE A 219 18.38 -0.91 -4.10
C PHE A 219 17.46 -1.41 -3.00
N ASP A 220 17.86 -1.12 -1.76
CA ASP A 220 17.06 -1.32 -0.57
C ASP A 220 16.70 0.05 0.01
N GLY A 221 15.58 0.13 0.72
CA GLY A 221 15.14 1.42 1.22
C GLY A 221 13.75 1.44 1.83
N THR A 222 13.21 2.65 1.95
CA THR A 222 11.86 2.92 2.44
C THR A 222 11.09 3.81 1.49
N TRP A 223 9.79 3.59 1.42
CA TRP A 223 8.84 4.36 0.63
C TRP A 223 7.72 4.85 1.54
N LYS A 224 7.56 6.17 1.60
CA LYS A 224 6.48 6.82 2.35
C LYS A 224 5.61 7.60 1.40
N THR A 225 4.30 7.48 1.57
CA THR A 225 3.32 8.29 0.87
C THR A 225 2.29 8.80 1.85
N GLU A 226 1.91 10.06 1.70
CA GLU A 226 0.85 10.66 2.50
C GLU A 226 -0.04 11.53 1.61
N ALA A 227 -1.34 11.29 1.63
CA ALA A 227 -2.30 12.14 0.95
C ALA A 227 -2.39 13.54 1.61
N ILE A 228 -2.42 14.58 0.77
CA ILE A 228 -2.30 15.97 1.19
C ILE A 228 -3.65 16.59 1.52
N LEU A 229 -4.69 16.28 0.74
CA LEU A 229 -6.14 16.45 0.97
C LEU A 229 -6.87 16.22 -0.37
#